data_AF-A0A3N1NU03-F1
#
_entry.id   AF-A0A3N1NU03-F1
#
_cell.length_a   1.000
_cell.length_b   1.000
_cell.length_c   1.000
_cell.angle_alpha   90.00
_cell.angle_beta   90.00
_cell.angle_gamma   90.00
#
_symmetry.space_group_name_H-M   'P 1'
#
loop_
_entity.id
_entity.type
_entity.pdbx_description
1 polymer ?
#
loop_
_entity_poly.entity_id
_entity_poly.type
_entity_poly.pdbx_seq_one_letter_code
_entity_poly.pdbx_strand_id
1 'polypeptide(L)'
;MGRTRIVVGVVGTLVVTLYAGLLALNALVLDPLSAVPGQSLGAIYGHLDAQGFQVRTDVVAVLVIAAVGTALAVTVLIVTLVRRTTAHVTAAWLLAIVAAGAVQVFGSGFQLGMDVADGYGTGGEDHTIWAGVLYVASLVALLAIPVVLVVGERRRGRTVSGTLAV
;
A
#
# COMPACT_ATOMS: atom_id res chain seq x y z
N MET A 1 -9.13 -12.02 -24.79
CA MET A 1 -7.90 -11.59 -24.07
C MET A 1 -7.96 -10.17 -23.49
N GLY A 2 -8.74 -9.22 -24.06
CA GLY A 2 -8.86 -7.86 -23.51
C GLY A 2 -9.54 -7.77 -22.14
N ARG A 3 -10.65 -8.50 -21.94
CA ARG A 3 -11.42 -8.48 -20.67
C ARG A 3 -10.58 -8.86 -19.45
N THR A 4 -9.76 -9.90 -19.56
CA THR A 4 -8.89 -10.35 -18.46
C THR A 4 -7.87 -9.29 -18.05
N ARG A 5 -7.29 -8.57 -19.02
CA ARG A 5 -6.32 -7.49 -18.74
C ARG A 5 -6.97 -6.32 -18.03
N ILE A 6 -8.15 -5.92 -18.48
CA ILE A 6 -8.94 -4.86 -17.85
C ILE A 6 -9.30 -5.25 -16.42
N VAL A 7 -9.83 -6.46 -16.21
CA VAL A 7 -10.19 -6.95 -14.86
C VAL A 7 -8.97 -6.98 -13.94
N VAL A 8 -7.84 -7.54 -14.38
CA VAL A 8 -6.61 -7.60 -13.57
C VAL A 8 -6.10 -6.20 -13.24
N GLY A 9 -6.10 -5.30 -14.21
CA GLY A 9 -5.70 -3.91 -13.99
C GLY A 9 -6.61 -3.22 -12.97
N VAL A 10 -7.92 -3.25 -13.18
CA VAL A 10 -8.90 -2.60 -12.29
C VAL A 10 -8.84 -3.18 -10.88
N VAL A 11 -8.87 -4.51 -10.75
CA VAL A 11 -8.82 -5.17 -9.43
C VAL A 11 -7.50 -4.88 -8.73
N GLY A 12 -6.36 -4.95 -9.43
CA GLY A 12 -5.07 -4.66 -8.84
C GLY A 12 -4.94 -3.18 -8.43
N THR A 13 -5.47 -2.24 -9.22
CA THR A 13 -5.52 -0.82 -8.83
C THR A 13 -6.39 -0.62 -7.59
N LEU A 14 -7.57 -1.26 -7.52
CA LEU A 14 -8.42 -1.21 -6.33
C LEU A 14 -7.70 -1.77 -5.09
N VAL A 15 -6.97 -2.87 -5.23
CA VAL A 15 -6.16 -3.43 -4.12
C VAL A 15 -5.11 -2.43 -3.64
N VAL A 16 -4.37 -1.78 -4.54
CA VAL A 16 -3.38 -0.77 -4.16
C VAL A 16 -4.04 0.43 -3.47
N THR A 17 -5.18 0.91 -3.99
CA THR A 17 -5.91 2.03 -3.39
C THR A 17 -6.42 1.68 -1.99
N LEU A 18 -6.98 0.49 -1.80
CA LEU A 18 -7.43 0.03 -0.48
C LEU A 18 -6.26 -0.14 0.48
N TYR A 19 -5.13 -0.66 0.01
CA TYR A 19 -3.90 -0.76 0.80
C TYR A 19 -3.41 0.62 1.25
N ALA A 20 -3.34 1.59 0.34
CA ALA A 20 -2.92 2.96 0.65
C ALA A 20 -3.89 3.67 1.61
N GLY A 21 -5.20 3.44 1.43
CA GLY A 21 -6.23 3.95 2.35
C GLY A 21 -6.11 3.35 3.75
N LEU A 22 -5.89 2.04 3.85
CA LEU A 22 -5.67 1.36 5.12
C LEU A 22 -4.40 1.84 5.82
N LEU A 23 -3.31 2.05 5.06
CA LEU A 23 -2.08 2.64 5.58
C LEU A 23 -2.34 4.01 6.21
N ALA A 24 -3.02 4.92 5.49
CA ALA A 24 -3.33 6.25 5.99
C ALA A 24 -4.27 6.19 7.21
N LEU A 25 -5.31 5.35 7.15
CA LEU A 25 -6.23 5.16 8.27
C LEU A 25 -5.53 4.60 9.50
N ASN A 26 -4.61 3.64 9.31
CA ASN A 26 -3.86 3.07 10.41
C ASN A 26 -2.99 4.14 11.07
N ALA A 27 -2.13 4.80 10.29
CA ALA A 27 -1.17 5.77 10.80
C ALA A 27 -1.86 6.99 11.42
N LEU A 28 -2.94 7.51 10.83
CA LEU A 28 -3.55 8.77 11.27
C LEU A 28 -4.67 8.62 12.28
N VAL A 29 -5.17 7.41 12.53
CA VAL A 29 -6.37 7.23 13.36
C VAL A 29 -6.23 6.02 14.27
N LEU A 30 -6.05 4.83 13.71
CA LEU A 30 -6.13 3.61 14.50
C LEU A 30 -4.96 3.49 15.46
N ASP A 31 -3.75 3.83 15.00
CA ASP A 31 -2.55 3.75 15.82
C ASP A 31 -2.52 4.80 16.94
N PRO A 32 -2.76 6.11 16.68
CA PRO A 32 -2.83 7.11 17.76
C PRO A 32 -3.92 6.80 18.80
N LEU A 33 -5.10 6.34 18.38
CA LEU A 33 -6.17 5.96 19.32
C LEU A 33 -5.85 4.72 20.15
N SER A 34 -5.02 3.82 19.63
CA SER A 34 -4.59 2.61 20.33
C SER A 34 -3.41 2.91 21.27
N ALA A 35 -2.53 3.83 20.90
CA ALA A 35 -1.41 4.29 21.71
C ALA A 35 -1.87 5.04 22.97
N VAL A 36 -2.95 5.84 22.87
CA VAL A 36 -3.49 6.61 24.00
C VAL A 36 -4.97 6.27 24.24
N PRO A 37 -5.27 5.14 24.91
CA PRO A 37 -6.64 4.70 25.14
C PRO A 37 -7.44 5.71 25.98
N GLY A 38 -8.66 6.00 25.56
CA GLY A 38 -9.58 6.90 26.28
C GLY A 38 -9.47 8.38 25.93
N GLN A 39 -8.51 8.76 25.09
CA GLN A 39 -8.44 10.10 24.49
C GLN A 39 -9.13 10.14 23.13
N SER A 40 -9.65 11.32 22.76
CA SER A 40 -10.14 11.57 21.39
C SER A 40 -8.98 11.97 20.48
N LEU A 41 -9.06 11.65 19.19
CA LEU A 41 -8.01 11.99 18.23
C LEU A 41 -7.67 13.49 18.21
N GLY A 42 -8.69 14.35 18.33
CA GLY A 42 -8.50 15.80 18.39
C GLY A 42 -7.76 16.26 19.65
N ALA A 43 -7.98 15.59 20.78
CA ALA A 43 -7.25 15.87 22.02
C ALA A 43 -5.78 15.39 21.94
N ILE A 44 -5.53 14.24 21.29
CA ILE A 44 -4.17 13.75 21.03
C ILE A 44 -3.40 14.77 20.19
N TYR A 45 -3.94 15.13 19.02
CA TYR A 45 -3.30 16.08 18.12
C TYR A 45 -3.18 17.48 18.71
N GLY A 46 -4.18 17.95 19.47
CA GLY A 46 -4.09 19.23 20.17
C GLY A 46 -3.02 19.25 21.27
N HIS A 47 -2.80 18.13 21.96
CA HIS A 47 -1.74 18.01 22.95
C HIS A 47 -0.35 18.05 22.31
N LEU A 48 -0.16 17.31 21.21
CA LEU A 48 1.09 17.30 20.46
C LEU A 48 1.41 18.68 19.86
N ASP A 49 0.41 19.34 19.28
CA ASP A 49 0.55 20.71 18.75
C ASP A 49 0.91 21.71 19.86
N ALA A 50 0.32 21.56 21.06
CA ALA A 50 0.67 22.38 22.23
C ALA A 50 2.09 22.12 22.76
N GLN A 51 2.65 20.93 22.55
CA GLN A 51 4.04 20.59 22.85
C GLN A 51 5.02 21.04 21.76
N GLY A 52 4.53 21.57 20.64
CA GLY A 52 5.33 22.09 19.53
C GLY A 52 5.65 21.08 18.43
N PHE A 53 5.02 19.89 18.45
CA PHE A 53 5.15 18.90 17.36
C PHE A 53 4.40 19.37 16.11
N GLN A 54 4.90 19.00 14.93
CA GLN A 54 4.35 19.46 13.64
C GLN A 54 3.30 18.51 13.08
N VAL A 55 2.26 18.21 13.87
CA VAL A 55 1.21 17.23 13.54
C VAL A 55 0.62 17.43 12.14
N ARG A 56 0.40 18.68 11.73
CA ARG A 56 -0.13 18.99 10.39
C ARG A 56 0.82 18.55 9.27
N THR A 57 2.12 18.72 9.46
CA THR A 57 3.15 18.30 8.49
C THR A 57 3.14 16.77 8.36
N ASP A 58 3.05 16.06 9.47
CA ASP A 58 3.05 14.59 9.47
C ASP A 58 1.78 14.04 8.80
N VAL A 59 0.61 14.61 9.13
CA VAL A 59 -0.66 14.28 8.48
C VAL A 59 -0.56 14.46 6.96
N VAL A 60 -0.01 15.59 6.51
CA VAL A 60 0.18 15.87 5.08
C VAL A 60 1.15 14.86 4.46
N ALA A 61 2.25 14.52 5.13
CA ALA A 61 3.22 13.54 4.64
C ALA A 61 2.57 12.17 4.40
N VAL A 62 1.79 11.65 5.37
CA VAL A 62 1.07 10.38 5.22
C VAL A 62 0.08 10.43 4.05
N LEU A 63 -0.68 11.51 3.92
CA LEU A 63 -1.63 11.68 2.81
C LEU A 63 -0.93 11.73 1.45
N VAL A 64 0.21 12.41 1.35
CA VAL A 64 1.02 12.46 0.12
C VAL A 64 1.53 11.06 -0.23
N ILE A 65 2.04 10.30 0.74
CA ILE A 65 2.49 8.91 0.54
C ILE A 65 1.35 8.04 -0.02
N ALA A 66 0.17 8.09 0.60
CA ALA A 66 -1.00 7.33 0.15
C ALA A 66 -1.47 7.76 -1.26
N ALA A 67 -1.45 9.05 -1.54
CA ALA A 67 -1.80 9.61 -2.85
C ALA A 67 -0.82 9.16 -3.95
N VAL A 68 0.49 9.16 -3.67
CA VAL A 68 1.52 8.69 -4.61
C VAL A 68 1.32 7.21 -4.95
N GLY A 69 1.10 6.35 -3.95
CA GLY A 69 0.82 4.92 -4.19
C GLY A 69 -0.39 4.71 -5.11
N THR A 70 -1.47 5.45 -4.86
CA THR A 70 -2.68 5.41 -5.69
C THR A 70 -2.43 5.94 -7.11
N ALA A 71 -1.72 7.06 -7.25
CA ALA A 71 -1.38 7.66 -8.54
C ALA A 71 -0.50 6.73 -9.39
N LEU A 72 0.47 6.03 -8.77
CA LEU A 72 1.27 5.01 -9.44
C LEU A 72 0.40 3.86 -9.95
N ALA A 73 -0.54 3.36 -9.14
CA ALA A 73 -1.43 2.27 -9.55
C ALA A 73 -2.33 2.66 -10.74
N VAL A 74 -2.86 3.89 -10.73
CA VAL A 74 -3.64 4.44 -11.85
C VAL A 74 -2.76 4.61 -13.10
N THR A 75 -1.53 5.07 -12.93
CA THR A 75 -0.57 5.21 -14.04
C THR A 75 -0.27 3.86 -14.66
N VAL A 76 -0.02 2.82 -13.86
CA VAL A 76 0.18 1.44 -14.34
C VAL A 76 -1.04 0.95 -15.11
N LEU A 77 -2.25 1.17 -14.59
CA LEU A 77 -3.48 0.80 -15.29
C LEU A 77 -3.57 1.48 -16.66
N ILE A 78 -3.41 2.80 -16.73
CA ILE A 78 -3.48 3.56 -17.98
C ILE A 78 -2.42 3.09 -18.97
N VAL A 79 -1.15 3.01 -18.54
CA VAL A 79 -0.03 2.62 -19.40
C VAL A 79 -0.24 1.22 -19.95
N THR A 80 -0.68 0.27 -19.12
CA THR A 80 -0.87 -1.12 -19.56
C THR A 80 -2.08 -1.30 -20.46
N LEU A 81 -3.12 -0.48 -20.31
CA LEU A 81 -4.25 -0.43 -21.24
C LEU A 81 -3.84 0.15 -22.59
N VAL A 82 -3.14 1.29 -22.60
CA VAL A 82 -2.66 1.94 -23.83
C VAL A 82 -1.69 1.05 -24.60
N ARG A 83 -0.70 0.45 -23.90
CA ARG A 83 0.31 -0.42 -24.52
C ARG A 83 -0.18 -1.84 -24.78
N ARG A 84 -1.41 -2.17 -24.38
CA ARG A 84 -1.98 -3.53 -24.48
C ARG A 84 -1.03 -4.58 -23.91
N THR A 85 -0.49 -4.31 -22.73
CA THR A 85 0.42 -5.21 -22.02
C THR A 85 -0.31 -6.51 -21.61
N THR A 86 0.42 -7.61 -21.44
CA THR A 86 -0.14 -8.87 -20.95
C THR A 86 -0.56 -8.75 -19.48
N ALA A 87 -1.62 -9.47 -19.10
CA ALA A 87 -2.22 -9.35 -17.77
C ALA A 87 -1.24 -9.70 -16.62
N HIS A 88 -0.35 -10.68 -16.83
CA HIS A 88 0.62 -11.08 -15.82
C HIS A 88 1.70 -10.03 -15.56
N VAL A 89 2.07 -9.23 -16.56
CA VAL A 89 3.02 -8.12 -16.38
C VAL A 89 2.34 -6.96 -15.65
N THR A 90 1.08 -6.64 -15.99
CA THR A 90 0.27 -5.66 -15.24
C THR A 90 0.14 -6.06 -13.77
N ALA A 91 -0.16 -7.33 -13.50
CA ALA A 91 -0.25 -7.86 -12.14
C ALA A 91 1.09 -7.73 -11.39
N ALA A 92 2.22 -8.08 -12.03
CA ALA A 92 3.54 -7.96 -11.42
C ALA A 92 3.88 -6.51 -11.03
N TRP A 93 3.53 -5.53 -11.86
CA TRP A 93 3.74 -4.11 -11.55
C TRP A 93 2.88 -3.63 -10.36
N LEU A 94 1.61 -4.02 -10.33
CA LEU A 94 0.72 -3.66 -9.21
C LEU A 94 1.14 -4.34 -7.90
N LEU A 95 1.58 -5.60 -7.97
CA LEU A 95 2.17 -6.31 -6.81
C LEU A 95 3.46 -5.66 -6.32
N ALA A 96 4.31 -5.16 -7.24
CA ALA A 96 5.52 -4.44 -6.85
C ALA A 96 5.21 -3.15 -6.08
N ILE A 97 4.14 -2.44 -6.43
CA ILE A 97 3.68 -1.25 -5.68
C ILE A 97 3.25 -1.66 -4.27
N VAL A 98 2.47 -2.73 -4.11
CA VAL A 98 2.06 -3.25 -2.78
C VAL A 98 3.27 -3.71 -1.96
N ALA A 99 4.24 -4.39 -2.59
CA ALA A 99 5.45 -4.84 -1.92
C ALA A 99 6.31 -3.66 -1.42
N ALA A 100 6.47 -2.62 -2.23
CA ALA A 100 7.14 -1.39 -1.84
C ALA A 100 6.40 -0.61 -0.73
N GLY A 101 5.10 -0.87 -0.56
CA GLY A 101 4.26 -0.30 0.49
C GLY A 101 4.80 -0.53 1.90
N ALA A 102 5.47 -1.65 2.18
CA ALA A 102 6.03 -1.94 3.50
C ALA A 102 7.02 -0.86 3.99
N VAL A 103 7.86 -0.33 3.09
CA VAL A 103 8.80 0.74 3.42
C VAL A 103 8.06 2.00 3.85
N GLN A 104 6.91 2.25 3.22
CA GLN A 104 6.11 3.44 3.50
C GLN A 104 5.26 3.30 4.75
N VAL A 105 4.77 2.09 5.04
CA VAL A 105 4.13 1.78 6.34
C VAL A 105 5.09 2.10 7.46
N PHE A 106 6.34 1.62 7.37
CA PHE A 106 7.37 1.90 8.36
C PHE A 106 7.65 3.41 8.48
N GLY A 107 7.95 4.09 7.37
CA GLY A 107 8.31 5.51 7.40
C GLY A 107 7.19 6.41 7.93
N SER A 108 5.94 6.17 7.49
CA SER A 108 4.80 7.00 7.90
C SER A 108 4.33 6.74 9.33
N GLY A 109 4.36 5.48 9.79
CA GLY A 109 4.03 5.14 11.17
C GLY A 109 5.08 5.62 12.17
N PHE A 110 6.36 5.55 11.80
CA PHE A 110 7.46 5.89 12.71
C PHE A 110 7.51 7.37 13.08
N GLN A 111 7.26 8.30 12.13
CA GLN A 111 7.32 9.74 12.43
C GLN A 111 6.24 10.16 13.42
N LEU A 112 4.97 9.87 13.11
CA LEU A 112 3.85 10.25 13.97
C LEU A 112 3.81 9.42 15.26
N GLY A 113 4.21 8.15 15.19
CA GLY A 113 4.30 7.26 16.35
C GLY A 113 5.37 7.69 17.35
N MET A 114 6.52 8.20 16.89
CA MET A 114 7.54 8.79 17.78
C MET A 114 7.04 10.06 18.46
N ASP A 115 6.37 10.95 17.74
CA ASP A 115 5.83 12.18 18.32
C ASP A 115 4.80 11.87 19.41
N VAL A 116 3.93 10.87 19.19
CA VAL A 116 3.00 10.36 20.21
C VAL A 116 3.74 9.75 21.40
N ALA A 117 4.78 8.94 21.13
CA ALA A 117 5.60 8.30 22.15
C ALA A 117 6.30 9.31 23.06
N ASP A 118 6.93 10.33 22.48
CA ASP A 118 7.63 11.38 23.21
C ASP A 118 6.66 12.30 23.97
N GLY A 119 5.49 12.59 23.37
CA GLY A 119 4.48 13.44 23.97
C GLY A 119 3.72 12.82 25.15
N TYR A 120 3.48 11.51 25.11
CA TYR A 120 2.71 10.77 26.12
C TYR A 120 3.54 9.79 26.97
N GLY A 121 4.84 9.64 26.67
CA GLY A 121 5.71 8.67 27.33
C GLY A 121 5.37 7.21 27.02
N THR A 122 4.75 6.95 25.87
CA THR A 122 4.40 5.60 25.40
C THR A 122 5.54 4.99 24.57
N GLY A 123 5.43 3.70 24.22
CA GLY A 123 6.33 3.11 23.22
C GLY A 123 6.07 3.71 21.83
N GLY A 124 7.10 3.83 20.99
CA GLY A 124 6.98 4.28 19.58
C GLY A 124 6.71 3.15 18.57
N GLU A 125 6.26 2.01 19.07
CA GLU A 125 5.93 0.81 18.30
C GLU A 125 4.51 0.88 17.73
N ASP A 126 4.20 0.11 16.68
CA ASP A 126 2.83 0.01 16.16
C ASP A 126 1.92 -0.67 17.20
N HIS A 127 0.85 0.01 17.61
CA HIS A 127 -0.09 -0.46 18.63
C HIS A 127 -1.28 -1.22 18.01
N THR A 128 -1.29 -1.42 16.69
CA THR A 128 -2.40 -2.07 15.98
C THR A 128 -2.00 -3.32 15.20
N ILE A 129 -2.95 -4.24 15.05
CA ILE A 129 -2.81 -5.43 14.19
C ILE A 129 -2.71 -5.07 12.70
N TRP A 130 -3.13 -3.87 12.29
CA TRP A 130 -3.25 -3.49 10.90
C TRP A 130 -1.91 -3.20 10.25
N ALA A 131 -0.93 -2.71 11.03
CA ALA A 131 0.45 -2.66 10.59
C ALA A 131 0.96 -4.05 10.17
N GLY A 132 0.69 -5.08 11.00
CA GLY A 132 0.98 -6.47 10.67
C GLY A 132 0.31 -6.95 9.39
N VAL A 133 -0.97 -6.61 9.18
CA VAL A 133 -1.71 -6.93 7.95
C VAL A 133 -1.05 -6.30 6.72
N LEU A 134 -0.63 -5.03 6.81
CA LEU A 134 0.03 -4.33 5.72
C LEU A 134 1.39 -4.94 5.39
N TYR A 135 2.22 -5.24 6.40
CA TYR A 135 3.51 -5.90 6.20
C TYR A 135 3.37 -7.30 5.59
N VAL A 136 2.41 -8.11 6.07
CA VAL A 136 2.14 -9.44 5.52
C VAL A 136 1.66 -9.33 4.08
N ALA A 137 0.78 -8.37 3.78
CA ALA A 137 0.32 -8.13 2.41
C ALA A 137 1.47 -7.76 1.47
N SER A 138 2.40 -6.89 1.90
CA SER A 138 3.60 -6.56 1.14
C SER A 138 4.51 -7.77 0.93
N LEU A 139 4.72 -8.60 1.96
CA LEU A 139 5.51 -9.82 1.86
C LEU A 139 4.88 -10.82 0.87
N VAL A 140 3.58 -11.05 0.99
CA VAL A 140 2.83 -11.91 0.06
C VAL A 140 2.93 -11.37 -1.36
N ALA A 141 2.81 -10.05 -1.55
CA ALA A 141 2.94 -9.42 -2.86
C ALA A 141 4.34 -9.63 -3.45
N LEU A 142 5.39 -9.45 -2.63
CA LEU A 142 6.77 -9.68 -3.04
C LEU A 142 7.00 -11.13 -3.51
N LEU A 143 6.49 -12.10 -2.76
CA LEU A 143 6.60 -13.52 -3.10
C LEU A 143 5.74 -13.90 -4.32
N ALA A 144 4.62 -13.22 -4.54
CA ALA A 144 3.72 -13.48 -5.66
C ALA A 144 4.29 -13.03 -7.02
N ILE A 145 5.15 -12.01 -7.05
CA ILE A 145 5.75 -11.47 -8.30
C ILE A 145 6.42 -12.58 -9.15
N PRO A 146 7.41 -13.35 -8.66
CA PRO A 146 8.05 -14.39 -9.46
C PRO A 146 7.06 -15.49 -9.89
N VAL A 147 6.12 -15.85 -9.01
CA VAL A 147 5.08 -16.86 -9.32
C VAL A 147 4.22 -16.41 -10.50
N VAL A 148 3.71 -15.18 -10.46
CA VAL A 148 2.85 -14.61 -11.50
C VAL A 148 3.58 -14.50 -12.83
N LEU A 149 4.84 -14.07 -12.81
CA LEU A 149 5.65 -13.95 -14.03
C LEU A 149 5.93 -15.32 -14.66
N VAL A 150 6.40 -16.30 -13.88
CA VAL A 150 6.72 -17.65 -14.37
C VAL A 150 5.47 -18.36 -14.89
N VAL A 151 4.37 -18.33 -14.14
CA VAL A 151 3.11 -18.96 -14.56
C VAL A 151 2.54 -18.26 -15.79
N GLY A 152 2.62 -16.93 -15.84
CA GLY A 152 2.19 -16.12 -16.98
C GLY A 152 2.92 -16.48 -18.27
N GLU A 153 4.25 -16.53 -18.24
CA GLU A 153 5.06 -16.89 -19.42
C GLU A 153 4.84 -18.35 -19.85
N ARG A 154 4.77 -19.30 -18.89
CA ARG A 154 4.47 -20.71 -19.21
C ARG A 154 3.13 -20.88 -19.91
N ARG A 155 2.09 -20.14 -19.49
CA ARG A 155 0.78 -20.17 -20.14
C ARG A 155 0.81 -19.54 -21.52
N ARG A 156 1.54 -18.43 -21.69
CA ARG A 156 1.71 -17.77 -22.98
C ARG A 156 2.42 -18.66 -24.01
N GLY A 157 3.49 -19.34 -23.61
CA GLY A 157 4.24 -20.26 -24.48
C GLY A 157 3.39 -21.42 -24.99
N ARG A 158 2.59 -22.05 -24.12
CA ARG A 158 1.68 -23.15 -24.51
C ARG A 158 0.64 -22.73 -25.56
N THR A 159 0.07 -21.54 -25.43
CA THR A 159 -0.89 -21.02 -26.42
C THR A 159 -0.26 -20.84 -27.78
N VAL A 160 0.98 -20.32 -27.85
CA VAL A 160 1.70 -20.10 -29.11
C VAL A 160 2.06 -21.42 -29.79
N SER A 161 2.58 -22.40 -29.04
CA SER A 161 2.94 -23.72 -29.59
C SER A 161 1.71 -24.49 -30.13
N GLY A 162 0.55 -24.36 -29.48
CA GLY A 162 -0.69 -24.99 -29.97
C GLY A 162 -1.22 -24.37 -31.27
N THR A 163 -0.93 -23.10 -31.55
CA THR A 163 -1.31 -22.45 -32.83
C THR A 163 -0.40 -22.81 -34.00
N LEU A 164 0.87 -23.16 -33.73
CA LEU A 164 1.82 -23.59 -34.77
C LEU A 164 1.68 -25.07 -35.15
N ALA A 165 0.95 -25.85 -34.35
CA ALA A 165 0.74 -27.28 -34.56
C ALA A 165 -0.56 -27.60 -35.32
N VAL A 166 -1.27 -26.58 -35.83
CA VAL A 166 -2.51 -26.67 -36.62
C VAL A 166 -2.25 -26.06 -37.99
#